data_AF-A0A166AN56-F1
#
_entry.id   AF-A0A166AN56-F1
#
_cell.length_a   1.000
_cell.length_b   1.000
_cell.length_c   1.000
_cell.angle_alpha   90.00
_cell.angle_beta   90.00
_cell.angle_gamma   90.00
#
_symmetry.space_group_name_H-M   'P 1'
#
loop_
_entity.id
_entity.type
_entity.pdbx_description
1 polymer ?
#
loop_
_entity_poly.entity_id
_entity_poly.type
_entity_poly.pdbx_seq_one_letter_code
_entity_poly.pdbx_strand_id
1 'polypeptide(L)'
;MIKIRMINITNGKGIIEKYEKQYGNIENLKQVIKSDPENTLTNFDLEEWEHYILHPNEEVKDSKTIYRDYSSISMLEMELMTFIKHENPKSISELAKLIHKDITTIQKKISNLEKEGFIKLIDGRKNSKIPILNYDKIEIAI
;
A
#
# COMPACT_ATOMS: atom_id res chain seq x y z
N MET A 1 22.66 1.46 5.92
CA MET A 1 21.34 1.06 5.41
C MET A 1 20.29 1.39 6.46
N ILE A 2 19.36 2.28 6.16
CA ILE A 2 18.28 2.68 7.08
C ILE A 2 17.06 1.79 6.83
N LYS A 3 16.42 1.37 7.91
CA LYS A 3 15.19 0.57 7.88
C LYS A 3 13.98 1.50 8.00
N ILE A 4 13.16 1.54 6.96
CA ILE A 4 11.93 2.33 6.93
C ILE A 4 10.74 1.36 6.93
N ARG A 5 9.90 1.42 7.96
CA ARG A 5 8.68 0.62 8.06
C ARG A 5 7.48 1.44 7.65
N MET A 6 6.72 0.95 6.68
CA MET A 6 5.44 1.50 6.25
C MET A 6 4.33 0.63 6.84
N ILE A 7 3.40 1.23 7.57
CA ILE A 7 2.39 0.51 8.34
C ILE A 7 1.00 0.87 7.81
N ASN A 8 0.21 -0.16 7.52
CA ASN A 8 -1.22 -0.09 7.26
C ASN A 8 -1.94 -0.52 8.54
N ILE A 9 -2.91 0.27 8.96
CA ILE A 9 -3.77 -0.06 10.09
C ILE A 9 -5.16 -0.33 9.54
N THR A 10 -5.63 -1.56 9.74
CA THR A 10 -6.99 -1.97 9.41
C THR A 10 -7.59 -2.69 10.60
N ASN A 11 -8.75 -3.30 10.42
CA ASN A 11 -9.35 -4.21 11.38
C ASN A 11 -9.71 -5.53 10.72
N GLY A 12 -10.16 -6.49 11.53
CA GLY A 12 -10.61 -7.80 11.05
C GLY A 12 -11.64 -7.71 9.91
N LYS A 13 -12.58 -6.76 9.95
CA LYS A 13 -13.53 -6.50 8.85
C LYS A 13 -12.83 -6.12 7.55
N GLY A 14 -11.83 -5.24 7.60
CA GLY A 14 -11.06 -4.87 6.42
C GLY A 14 -10.27 -6.04 5.83
N ILE A 15 -9.80 -6.97 6.67
CA ILE A 15 -9.17 -8.22 6.21
C ILE A 15 -10.21 -9.14 5.55
N ILE A 16 -11.38 -9.30 6.15
CA ILE A 16 -12.49 -10.07 5.55
C ILE A 16 -12.86 -9.51 4.17
N GLU A 17 -13.07 -8.19 4.05
CA GLU A 17 -13.41 -7.55 2.78
C GLU A 17 -12.31 -7.73 1.71
N LYS A 18 -11.04 -7.72 2.12
CA LYS A 18 -9.91 -8.02 1.23
C LYS A 18 -10.02 -9.45 0.69
N TYR A 19 -10.30 -10.43 1.54
CA TYR A 19 -10.43 -11.82 1.13
C TYR A 19 -11.71 -12.11 0.33
N GLU A 20 -12.83 -11.46 0.65
CA GLU A 20 -14.03 -11.49 -0.18
C GLU A 20 -13.76 -10.97 -1.60
N LYS A 21 -12.97 -9.90 -1.75
CA LYS A 21 -12.56 -9.40 -3.08
C LYS A 21 -11.65 -10.37 -3.81
N GLN A 22 -10.78 -11.08 -3.10
CA GLN A 22 -9.78 -11.98 -3.70
C GLN A 22 -10.36 -13.35 -4.08
N TYR A 23 -11.21 -13.91 -3.22
CA TYR A 23 -11.70 -15.29 -3.32
C TYR A 23 -13.23 -15.39 -3.46
N GLY A 24 -13.96 -14.29 -3.27
CA GLY A 24 -15.42 -14.23 -3.29
C GLY A 24 -16.03 -14.58 -1.93
N ASN A 25 -15.79 -15.79 -1.43
CA ASN A 25 -16.22 -16.25 -0.11
C ASN A 25 -15.27 -17.32 0.44
N ILE A 26 -15.43 -17.64 1.73
CA ILE A 26 -14.54 -18.58 2.42
C ILE A 26 -14.62 -20.02 1.87
N GLU A 27 -15.78 -20.43 1.37
CA GLU A 27 -15.95 -21.77 0.79
C GLU A 27 -15.18 -21.91 -0.53
N ASN A 28 -15.12 -20.85 -1.34
CA ASN A 28 -14.28 -20.83 -2.53
C ASN A 28 -12.80 -20.99 -2.17
N LEU A 29 -12.32 -20.31 -1.12
CA LEU A 29 -10.94 -20.47 -0.65
C LEU A 29 -10.66 -21.92 -0.20
N LYS A 30 -11.58 -22.54 0.54
CA LYS A 30 -11.48 -23.97 0.89
C LYS A 30 -11.42 -24.89 -0.34
N GLN A 31 -12.14 -24.57 -1.42
CA GLN A 31 -12.05 -25.33 -2.68
C GLN A 31 -10.72 -25.11 -3.42
N VAL A 32 -10.18 -23.89 -3.37
CA VAL A 32 -8.83 -23.59 -3.91
C VAL A 32 -7.78 -24.43 -3.18
N ILE A 33 -7.83 -24.48 -1.85
CA ILE A 33 -6.90 -25.29 -1.03
C ILE A 33 -7.06 -26.79 -1.33
N LYS A 34 -8.27 -27.30 -1.53
CA LYS A 34 -8.47 -28.70 -1.94
C LYS A 34 -7.79 -29.04 -3.27
N SER A 35 -7.74 -28.06 -4.18
CA SER A 35 -7.12 -28.22 -5.50
C SER A 35 -5.60 -28.08 -5.46
N ASP A 36 -5.08 -27.33 -4.47
CA ASP A 36 -3.66 -27.07 -4.28
C ASP A 36 -3.31 -27.03 -2.77
N PRO A 37 -3.26 -28.20 -2.10
CA PRO A 37 -3.16 -28.26 -0.63
C PRO A 37 -1.78 -27.90 -0.09
N GLU A 38 -0.73 -27.98 -0.91
CA GLU A 38 0.64 -27.61 -0.52
C GLU A 38 0.88 -26.09 -0.55
N ASN A 39 -0.11 -25.33 -1.02
CA ASN A 39 -0.03 -23.88 -1.08
C ASN A 39 -0.17 -23.28 0.33
N THR A 40 0.99 -23.00 0.93
CA THR A 40 1.07 -22.43 2.28
C THR A 40 0.42 -21.05 2.39
N LEU A 41 0.38 -20.26 1.31
CA LEU A 41 -0.23 -18.93 1.31
C LEU A 41 -1.75 -19.01 1.44
N THR A 42 -2.40 -19.89 0.68
CA THR A 42 -3.86 -20.02 0.74
C THR A 42 -4.32 -20.64 2.06
N ASN A 43 -3.53 -21.55 2.64
CA ASN A 43 -3.79 -22.08 3.97
C ASN A 43 -3.69 -20.97 5.05
N PHE A 44 -2.64 -20.15 5.01
CA PHE A 44 -2.50 -19.01 5.91
C PHE A 44 -3.65 -18.00 5.75
N ASP A 45 -4.06 -17.72 4.50
CA ASP A 45 -5.20 -16.83 4.24
C ASP A 45 -6.51 -17.38 4.83
N LEU A 46 -6.71 -18.71 4.82
CA LEU A 46 -7.90 -19.32 5.41
C LEU A 46 -7.89 -19.18 6.93
N GLU A 47 -6.76 -19.49 7.58
CA GLU A 47 -6.61 -19.33 9.03
C GLU A 47 -6.85 -17.88 9.46
N GLU A 48 -6.27 -16.92 8.74
CA GLU A 48 -6.45 -15.49 9.01
C GLU A 48 -7.92 -15.06 8.82
N TRP A 49 -8.58 -15.53 7.76
CA TRP A 49 -9.99 -15.22 7.51
C TRP A 49 -10.90 -15.79 8.60
N GLU A 50 -10.71 -17.06 8.99
CA GLU A 50 -11.49 -17.71 10.06
C GLU A 50 -11.31 -16.98 11.40
N HIS A 51 -10.08 -16.56 11.72
CA HIS A 51 -9.78 -15.78 12.93
C HIS A 51 -10.55 -14.45 12.96
N TYR A 52 -10.48 -13.66 11.89
CA TYR A 52 -11.11 -12.33 11.89
C TYR A 52 -12.62 -12.34 11.73
N ILE A 53 -13.22 -13.43 11.23
CA ILE A 53 -14.68 -13.64 11.31
C ILE A 53 -15.13 -13.63 12.78
N LEU A 54 -14.34 -14.24 13.67
CA LEU A 54 -14.61 -14.27 15.11
C LEU A 54 -14.17 -12.97 15.81
N HIS A 55 -13.17 -12.28 15.26
CA HIS A 55 -12.58 -11.05 15.80
C HIS A 55 -12.66 -9.85 14.83
N PRO A 56 -13.85 -9.45 14.36
CA PRO A 56 -13.99 -8.49 13.25
C PRO A 56 -13.51 -7.07 13.59
N ASN A 57 -13.49 -6.71 14.87
CA ASN A 57 -13.06 -5.37 15.31
C ASN A 57 -11.62 -5.35 15.83
N GLU A 58 -10.89 -6.47 15.79
CA GLU A 58 -9.49 -6.51 16.19
C GLU A 58 -8.64 -5.65 15.24
N GLU A 59 -7.75 -4.82 15.81
CA GLU A 59 -6.85 -3.97 15.05
C GLU A 59 -5.74 -4.82 14.42
N VAL A 60 -5.56 -4.68 13.10
CA VAL A 60 -4.57 -5.43 12.33
C VAL A 60 -3.55 -4.44 11.78
N LYS A 61 -2.28 -4.69 12.09
CA LYS A 61 -1.15 -3.90 11.58
C LYS A 61 -0.37 -4.71 10.56
N ASP A 62 -0.58 -4.40 9.30
CA ASP A 62 0.29 -4.88 8.23
C ASP A 62 1.45 -3.90 8.05
N SER A 63 2.66 -4.40 7.85
CA SER A 63 3.81 -3.54 7.66
C SER A 63 4.74 -4.03 6.56
N LYS A 64 5.15 -3.11 5.71
CA LYS A 64 6.17 -3.31 4.69
C LYS A 64 7.45 -2.62 5.12
N THR A 65 8.56 -3.34 5.10
CA THR A 65 9.88 -2.75 5.35
C THR A 65 10.59 -2.45 4.04
N ILE A 66 11.12 -1.23 3.91
CA ILE A 66 12.01 -0.78 2.83
C ILE A 66 13.39 -0.52 3.43
N TYR A 67 14.42 -1.00 2.76
CA TYR A 67 15.82 -0.74 3.10
C TYR A 67 16.40 0.27 2.12
N ARG A 68 17.03 1.34 2.65
CA ARG A 68 17.62 2.40 1.82
C ARG A 68 19.09 2.60 2.18
N ASP A 69 19.91 2.80 1.16
CA ASP A 69 21.36 3.03 1.35
C ASP A 69 21.68 4.45 1.80
N TYR A 70 20.85 5.43 1.42
CA TYR A 70 21.03 6.85 1.77
C TYR A 70 20.22 7.28 2.99
N SER A 71 20.73 8.30 3.68
CA SER A 71 20.45 8.60 5.09
C SER A 71 19.11 9.28 5.41
N SER A 72 18.26 9.61 4.43
CA SER A 72 17.00 10.30 4.73
C SER A 72 15.99 10.27 3.60
N ILE A 73 14.70 10.27 3.97
CA ILE A 73 13.62 10.74 3.11
C ILE A 73 13.75 12.26 3.04
N SER A 74 13.87 12.81 1.83
CA SER A 74 14.00 14.27 1.68
C SER A 74 12.69 14.99 2.04
N MET A 75 12.79 16.27 2.41
CA MET A 75 11.60 17.08 2.74
C MET A 75 10.57 17.11 1.60
N LEU A 76 11.04 17.23 0.36
CA LEU A 76 10.16 17.17 -0.82
C LEU A 76 9.49 15.80 -0.98
N GLU A 77 10.17 14.70 -0.67
CA GLU A 77 9.57 13.36 -0.72
C GLU A 77 8.50 13.20 0.36
N MET A 78 8.74 13.73 1.57
CA MET A 78 7.73 13.77 2.63
C MET A 78 6.51 14.60 2.21
N GLU A 79 6.72 15.82 1.70
CA GLU A 79 5.65 16.66 1.17
C GLU A 79 4.83 15.92 0.10
N LEU A 80 5.50 15.32 -0.90
CA LEU A 80 4.81 14.58 -1.95
C LEU A 80 3.93 13.47 -1.39
N MET A 81 4.45 12.65 -0.47
CA MET A 81 3.67 11.59 0.16
C MET A 81 2.48 12.14 0.96
N THR A 82 2.66 13.23 1.70
CA THR A 82 1.58 13.91 2.44
C THR A 82 0.48 14.39 1.49
N PHE A 83 0.82 15.10 0.42
CA PHE A 83 -0.16 15.57 -0.56
C PHE A 83 -0.87 14.42 -1.29
N ILE A 84 -0.16 13.34 -1.61
CA ILE A 84 -0.77 12.14 -2.20
C ILE A 84 -1.82 11.54 -1.27
N LYS A 85 -1.51 11.39 0.03
CA LYS A 85 -2.40 10.77 1.02
C LYS A 85 -3.66 11.61 1.28
N HIS A 86 -3.51 12.94 1.37
CA HIS A 86 -4.60 13.80 1.80
C HIS A 86 -5.41 14.41 0.65
N GLU A 87 -4.75 14.80 -0.44
CA GLU A 87 -5.43 15.49 -1.56
C GLU A 87 -5.90 14.54 -2.66
N ASN A 88 -5.46 13.27 -2.66
CA ASN A 88 -5.85 12.25 -3.64
C ASN A 88 -5.78 12.76 -5.10
N PRO A 89 -4.61 13.25 -5.55
CA PRO A 89 -4.46 13.87 -6.87
C PRO A 89 -4.79 12.85 -7.98
N LYS A 90 -5.50 13.28 -9.01
CA LYS A 90 -5.90 12.43 -10.15
C LYS A 90 -4.84 12.33 -11.24
N SER A 91 -3.69 12.97 -11.05
CA SER A 91 -2.51 12.83 -11.91
C SER A 91 -1.25 13.42 -11.26
N ILE A 92 -0.07 13.02 -11.76
CA ILE A 92 1.20 13.68 -11.41
C ILE A 92 1.16 15.19 -11.75
N SER A 93 0.48 15.57 -12.83
CA SER A 93 0.32 16.97 -13.24
C SER A 93 -0.51 17.78 -12.25
N GLU A 94 -1.55 17.18 -11.67
CA GLU A 94 -2.35 17.80 -10.62
C GLU A 94 -1.55 17.94 -9.32
N LEU A 95 -0.81 16.90 -8.94
CA LEU A 95 0.09 16.93 -7.78
C LEU A 95 1.13 18.05 -7.90
N ALA A 96 1.73 18.23 -9.08
CA ALA A 96 2.69 19.31 -9.31
C ALA A 96 2.06 20.70 -9.15
N LYS A 97 0.79 20.88 -9.57
CA LYS A 97 0.04 22.12 -9.36
C LYS A 97 -0.25 22.37 -7.88
N LEU A 98 -0.67 21.35 -7.13
CA LEU A 98 -0.97 21.45 -5.70
C LEU A 98 0.25 21.87 -4.88
N ILE A 99 1.44 21.40 -5.26
CA ILE A 99 2.69 21.70 -4.55
C ILE A 99 3.39 22.95 -5.13
N HIS A 100 2.82 23.56 -6.18
CA HIS A 100 3.39 24.71 -6.89
C HIS A 100 4.84 24.45 -7.35
N LYS A 101 5.11 23.26 -7.88
CA LYS A 101 6.45 22.85 -8.36
C LYS A 101 6.42 22.41 -9.81
N ASP A 102 7.59 22.43 -10.44
CA ASP A 102 7.79 21.98 -11.81
C ASP A 102 7.44 20.50 -12.00
N ILE A 103 6.71 20.21 -13.08
CA ILE A 103 6.21 18.87 -13.39
C ILE A 103 7.32 17.86 -13.64
N THR A 104 8.41 18.25 -14.30
CA THR A 104 9.52 17.35 -14.61
C THR A 104 10.23 16.91 -13.34
N THR A 105 10.40 17.83 -12.40
CA THR A 105 10.95 17.55 -11.07
C THR A 105 10.06 16.59 -10.29
N ILE A 106 8.74 16.85 -10.27
CA ILE A 106 7.78 15.98 -9.58
C ILE A 106 7.73 14.60 -10.21
N GLN A 107 7.69 14.50 -11.54
CA GLN A 107 7.69 13.20 -12.25
C GLN A 107 8.89 12.34 -11.86
N LYS A 108 10.11 12.91 -11.88
CA LYS A 108 11.33 12.18 -11.50
C LYS A 108 11.25 11.66 -10.06
N LYS A 109 10.76 12.50 -9.13
CA LYS A 109 10.63 12.12 -7.71
C LYS A 109 9.57 11.05 -7.48
N ILE A 110 8.42 11.18 -8.14
CA ILE A 110 7.33 10.20 -8.08
C ILE A 110 7.78 8.84 -8.64
N SER A 111 8.47 8.82 -9.78
CA SER A 111 9.01 7.57 -10.33
C SER A 111 10.04 6.91 -9.40
N ASN A 112 10.84 7.70 -8.66
CA ASN A 112 11.77 7.13 -7.68
C ASN A 112 11.04 6.55 -6.46
N LEU A 113 10.05 7.28 -5.92
CA LEU A 113 9.22 6.80 -4.80
C LEU A 113 8.45 5.52 -5.17
N GLU A 114 7.99 5.41 -6.41
CA GLU A 114 7.36 4.19 -6.92
C GLU A 114 8.37 3.03 -6.99
N LYS A 115 9.54 3.25 -7.58
CA LYS A 115 10.60 2.23 -7.71
C LYS A 115 11.06 1.69 -6.36
N GLU A 116 11.17 2.58 -5.36
CA GLU A 116 11.52 2.22 -4.00
C GLU A 116 10.35 1.57 -3.24
N GLY A 117 9.13 1.64 -3.80
CA GLY A 117 7.94 1.00 -3.26
C GLY A 117 7.25 1.77 -2.15
N PHE A 118 7.50 3.08 -2.03
CA PHE A 118 6.78 4.00 -1.13
C PHE A 118 5.36 4.28 -1.65
N ILE A 119 5.21 4.46 -2.97
CA ILE A 119 3.91 4.72 -3.60
C ILE A 119 3.66 3.73 -4.73
N LYS A 120 2.41 3.67 -5.20
CA LYS A 120 2.04 2.96 -6.44
C LYS A 120 1.53 3.97 -7.46
N LEU A 121 1.84 3.77 -8.74
CA LEU A 121 1.16 4.47 -9.83
C LEU A 121 0.11 3.56 -10.43
N ILE A 122 -1.13 4.06 -10.53
CA ILE A 122 -2.19 3.41 -11.29
C ILE A 122 -2.52 4.20 -12.55
N ASP A 123 -3.10 3.52 -13.54
CA ASP A 123 -3.57 4.17 -14.76
C ASP A 123 -4.82 5.01 -14.49
N GLY A 124 -4.75 6.26 -14.95
CA GLY A 124 -5.83 7.22 -14.92
C GLY A 124 -6.42 7.50 -16.30
N ARG A 125 -7.30 8.50 -16.37
CA ARG A 125 -7.92 8.92 -17.64
C ARG A 125 -6.86 9.46 -18.59
N LYS A 126 -7.01 9.16 -19.90
CA LYS A 126 -6.15 9.70 -20.97
C LYS A 126 -4.65 9.45 -20.72
N ASN A 127 -4.28 8.23 -20.34
CA ASN A 127 -2.89 7.81 -20.07
C ASN A 127 -2.20 8.58 -18.92
N SER A 128 -2.96 9.25 -18.06
CA SER A 128 -2.40 9.86 -16.86
C SER A 128 -1.99 8.78 -15.86
N LYS A 129 -0.95 9.07 -15.06
CA LYS A 129 -0.56 8.23 -13.92
C LYS A 129 -1.04 8.88 -12.63
N ILE A 130 -1.73 8.11 -11.81
CA ILE A 130 -2.28 8.54 -10.52
C ILE A 130 -1.39 7.97 -9.42
N PRO A 131 -0.71 8.82 -8.63
CA PRO A 131 0.06 8.37 -7.48
C PRO A 131 -0.85 8.04 -6.31
N ILE A 132 -0.60 6.92 -5.64
CA ILE A 132 -1.36 6.44 -4.50
C ILE A 132 -0.41 6.04 -3.37
N LEU A 133 -0.72 6.50 -2.15
CA LEU A 133 -0.06 6.09 -0.91
C LEU A 133 -1.06 5.33 -0.03
N ASN A 134 -0.89 4.02 0.07
CA ASN A 134 -1.82 3.16 0.82
C ASN A 134 -1.46 3.01 2.30
N TYR A 135 -0.41 3.67 2.77
CA TYR A 135 0.12 3.52 4.13
C TYR A 135 -0.38 4.60 5.07
N ASP A 136 -0.55 4.24 6.35
CA ASP A 136 -1.07 5.13 7.39
C ASP A 136 0.05 5.72 8.23
N LYS A 137 1.16 5.00 8.40
CA LYS A 137 2.33 5.47 9.14
C LYS A 137 3.63 5.07 8.46
N ILE A 138 4.63 5.95 8.55
CA ILE A 138 6.02 5.65 8.19
C ILE A 138 6.86 5.79 9.45
N GLU A 139 7.65 4.77 9.78
CA GLU A 139 8.60 4.77 10.89
C GLU A 139 10.02 4.59 10.35
N ILE A 140 10.94 5.43 10.81
CA ILE A 140 12.36 5.35 10.45
C ILE A 140 13.10 4.82 11.68
N ALA A 141 13.73 3.66 11.53
CA ALA A 141 14.62 3.11 12.54
C ALA A 141 16.07 3.49 12.19
N ILE A 142 16.72 4.20 13.11
CA ILE A 142 18.11 4.66 13.03
C ILE A 142 18.97 3.75 13.89
#